data_AF-A0A6P4BQ50-F1
#
_entry.id   AF-A0A6P4BQ50-F1
#
_cell.length_a   1.000
_cell.length_b   1.000
_cell.length_c   1.000
_cell.angle_alpha   90.00
_cell.angle_beta   90.00
_cell.angle_gamma   90.00
#
_symmetry.space_group_name_H-M   'P 1'
#
loop_
_entity.id
_entity.type
_entity.pdbx_description
1 polymer ?
#
loop_
_entity_poly.entity_id
_entity_poly.type
_entity_poly.pdbx_seq_one_letter_code
_entity_poly.pdbx_strand_id
1 'polypeptide(L)'
;MGDISNNNVVLLGSGFSMFGMRARIALEEKEIKYEYKEEDLINKSSLLLEMNPVQKKIPVLIHNGKPICESLIIVEYIDMVWNNNNNNAPMLLPFDPYDKAQARFWADFVDQKVYHFSRRIWTNSKGDEQELAKKGFIESLKQLEEFLGDKPYFGGEQFGFVDVALIPFYCWFYTYEMFGNFKLETFCPNIISWANRCMKRKSVSITLADGKEVYESVLDYKNKFLMD
;
A
#
# COMPACT_ATOMS: atom_id res chain seq x y z
N MET A 1 32.62 -6.19 13.05
CA MET A 1 31.52 -6.96 12.44
C MET A 1 30.44 -7.06 13.50
N GLY A 2 29.36 -6.30 13.34
CA GLY A 2 28.24 -6.31 14.28
C GLY A 2 27.50 -7.64 14.19
N ASP A 3 27.18 -8.19 15.34
CA ASP A 3 26.55 -9.49 15.52
C ASP A 3 25.21 -9.59 14.76
N ILE A 4 25.08 -10.60 13.88
CA ILE A 4 23.89 -10.87 13.06
C ILE A 4 22.82 -11.62 13.90
N SER A 5 23.07 -11.85 15.19
CA SER A 5 22.29 -12.75 16.03
C SER A 5 20.93 -12.23 16.51
N ASN A 6 20.55 -10.97 16.31
CA ASN A 6 19.24 -10.45 16.78
C ASN A 6 18.69 -9.30 15.93
N ASN A 7 18.37 -9.54 14.66
CA ASN A 7 17.62 -8.59 13.87
C ASN A 7 16.11 -8.82 14.07
N ASN A 8 15.58 -8.38 15.21
CA ASN A 8 14.17 -8.55 15.54
C ASN A 8 13.33 -7.50 14.78
N VAL A 9 12.51 -7.98 13.86
CA VAL A 9 11.60 -7.17 13.06
C VAL A 9 10.18 -7.61 13.37
N VAL A 10 9.35 -6.69 13.85
CA VAL A 10 7.91 -6.91 14.08
C VAL A 10 7.13 -5.90 13.25
N LEU A 11 6.07 -6.33 12.59
CA LEU A 11 5.15 -5.46 11.87
C LEU A 11 3.77 -5.54 12.52
N LEU A 12 3.30 -4.41 13.06
CA LEU A 12 1.91 -4.24 13.46
C LEU A 12 1.11 -3.84 12.21
N GLY A 13 0.08 -4.59 11.86
CA GLY A 13 -0.67 -4.40 10.63
C GLY A 13 -2.11 -4.84 10.71
N SER A 14 -2.85 -4.67 9.62
CA SER A 14 -4.14 -5.32 9.42
C SER A 14 -4.23 -5.90 8.01
N GLY A 15 -4.82 -7.09 7.90
CA GLY A 15 -4.85 -7.91 6.68
C GLY A 15 -5.46 -7.21 5.47
N PHE A 16 -6.39 -6.28 5.66
CA PHE A 16 -7.02 -5.51 4.58
C PHE A 16 -6.44 -4.10 4.38
N SER A 17 -5.47 -3.68 5.19
CA SER A 17 -4.87 -2.34 5.08
C SER A 17 -3.89 -2.28 3.91
N MET A 18 -4.23 -1.50 2.88
CA MET A 18 -3.31 -1.22 1.76
C MET A 18 -1.99 -0.61 2.24
N PHE A 19 -2.01 0.18 3.33
CA PHE A 19 -0.80 0.76 3.90
C PHE A 19 0.09 -0.30 4.58
N GLY A 20 -0.51 -1.26 5.28
CA GLY A 20 0.22 -2.39 5.88
C GLY A 20 0.81 -3.31 4.84
N MET A 21 0.09 -3.54 3.74
CA MET A 21 0.58 -4.32 2.60
C MET A 21 1.83 -3.70 1.96
N ARG A 22 1.99 -2.37 1.93
CA ARG A 22 3.24 -1.72 1.45
C ARG A 22 4.46 -2.20 2.22
N ALA A 23 4.37 -2.18 3.56
CA ALA A 23 5.46 -2.61 4.44
C ALA A 23 5.72 -4.11 4.28
N ARG A 24 4.67 -4.93 4.21
CA ARG A 24 4.79 -6.38 3.94
C ARG A 24 5.50 -6.65 2.62
N ILE A 25 5.06 -6.05 1.51
CA ILE A 25 5.71 -6.19 0.20
C ILE A 25 7.19 -5.82 0.29
N ALA A 26 7.54 -4.70 0.93
CA ALA A 26 8.93 -4.29 1.06
C ALA A 26 9.77 -5.28 1.88
N LEU A 27 9.23 -5.84 2.96
CA LEU A 27 9.91 -6.89 3.74
C LEU A 27 10.12 -8.17 2.91
N GLU A 28 9.11 -8.58 2.14
CA GLU A 28 9.19 -9.76 1.26
C GLU A 28 10.16 -9.55 0.08
N GLU A 29 10.17 -8.36 -0.55
CA GLU A 29 11.13 -8.01 -1.62
C GLU A 29 12.59 -8.02 -1.14
N LYS A 30 12.81 -7.79 0.16
CA LYS A 30 14.14 -7.87 0.80
C LYS A 30 14.42 -9.21 1.48
N GLU A 31 13.48 -10.16 1.40
CA GLU A 31 13.56 -11.48 2.04
C GLU A 31 13.83 -11.41 3.56
N ILE A 32 13.28 -10.39 4.22
CA ILE A 32 13.45 -10.15 5.65
C ILE A 32 12.47 -11.03 6.43
N LYS A 33 12.97 -11.79 7.41
CA LYS A 33 12.11 -12.49 8.37
C LYS A 33 11.56 -11.48 9.39
N TYR A 34 10.25 -11.52 9.62
CA TYR A 34 9.58 -10.66 10.59
C TYR A 34 8.43 -11.40 11.28
N GLU A 35 8.06 -10.94 12.49
CA GLU A 35 6.82 -11.32 13.15
C GLU A 35 5.71 -10.35 12.70
N TYR A 36 4.62 -10.87 12.15
CA TYR A 36 3.43 -10.08 11.83
C TYR A 36 2.42 -10.16 12.97
N LYS A 37 1.98 -9.01 13.48
CA LYS A 37 0.93 -8.91 14.51
C LYS A 37 -0.28 -8.20 13.93
N GLU A 38 -1.36 -8.95 13.77
CA GLU A 38 -2.66 -8.41 13.36
C GLU A 38 -3.23 -7.54 14.49
N GLU A 39 -3.63 -6.32 14.15
CA GLU A 39 -4.24 -5.34 15.06
C GLU A 39 -5.74 -5.24 14.83
N ASP A 40 -6.50 -5.25 15.93
CA ASP A 40 -7.90 -4.82 15.93
C ASP A 40 -7.94 -3.29 15.92
N LEU A 41 -8.46 -2.70 14.84
CA LEU A 41 -8.52 -1.25 14.67
C LEU A 41 -9.63 -0.58 15.50
N ILE A 42 -10.59 -1.35 16.01
CA ILE A 42 -11.63 -0.91 16.94
C ILE A 42 -11.06 -0.94 18.36
N ASN A 43 -10.43 -2.04 18.76
CA ASN A 43 -9.81 -2.23 20.07
C ASN A 43 -8.28 -2.34 19.98
N LYS A 44 -7.63 -1.19 19.78
CA LYS A 44 -6.19 -1.07 19.55
C LYS A 44 -5.36 -1.61 20.72
N SER A 45 -4.32 -2.37 20.41
CA SER A 45 -3.43 -2.93 21.44
C SER A 45 -2.65 -1.85 22.20
N SER A 46 -2.25 -2.16 23.44
CA SER A 46 -1.35 -1.28 24.20
C SER A 46 -0.02 -1.07 23.49
N LEU A 47 0.49 -2.10 22.80
CA LEU A 47 1.71 -2.04 22.02
C LEU A 47 1.60 -1.02 20.87
N LEU A 48 0.49 -1.00 20.14
CA LEU A 48 0.25 -0.01 19.09
C LEU A 48 0.20 1.42 19.66
N LEU A 49 -0.49 1.60 20.79
CA LEU A 49 -0.60 2.91 21.44
C LEU A 49 0.75 3.41 21.98
N GLU A 50 1.61 2.51 22.44
CA GLU A 50 2.98 2.81 22.89
C GLU A 50 3.91 3.14 21.72
N MET A 51 3.85 2.34 20.64
CA MET A 51 4.79 2.44 19.52
C MET A 51 4.41 3.53 18.52
N ASN A 52 3.14 3.94 18.45
CA ASN A 52 2.68 5.09 17.67
C ASN A 52 1.74 5.99 18.50
N PRO A 53 2.26 6.71 19.50
CA PRO A 53 1.43 7.48 20.43
C PRO A 53 0.78 8.70 19.76
N VAL A 54 1.38 9.22 18.68
CA VAL A 54 0.89 10.39 17.95
C VAL A 54 -0.34 10.04 17.12
N GLN A 55 -0.21 9.10 16.16
CA GLN A 55 -1.27 8.79 15.21
C GLN A 55 -2.15 7.62 15.66
N LYS A 56 -1.61 6.70 16.48
CA LYS A 56 -2.30 5.47 16.90
C LYS A 56 -2.82 4.66 15.71
N LYS A 57 -2.03 4.57 14.64
CA LYS A 57 -2.37 3.92 13.37
C LYS A 57 -1.35 2.85 13.01
N ILE A 58 -1.81 1.84 12.29
CA ILE A 58 -0.97 0.89 11.55
C ILE A 58 -0.69 1.42 10.13
N PRO A 59 0.36 0.92 9.44
CA PRO A 59 1.39 0.02 9.97
C PRO A 59 2.37 0.69 10.92
N VAL A 60 2.96 -0.12 11.81
CA VAL A 60 4.13 0.24 12.60
C VAL A 60 5.17 -0.86 12.45
N LEU A 61 6.34 -0.52 11.91
CA LEU A 61 7.48 -1.41 11.88
C LEU A 61 8.29 -1.20 13.16
N ILE A 62 8.53 -2.26 13.93
CA ILE A 62 9.39 -2.22 15.11
C ILE A 62 10.66 -2.98 14.76
N HIS A 63 11.77 -2.25 14.61
CA HIS A 63 13.06 -2.84 14.32
C HIS A 63 13.98 -2.68 15.53
N ASN A 64 14.34 -3.79 16.16
CA ASN A 64 15.15 -3.84 17.39
C ASN A 64 14.59 -2.93 18.49
N GLY A 65 13.28 -3.01 18.71
CA GLY A 65 12.54 -2.24 19.73
C GLY A 65 12.28 -0.79 19.37
N LYS A 66 12.69 -0.32 18.19
CA LYS A 66 12.49 1.07 17.75
C LYS A 66 11.36 1.14 16.72
N PRO A 67 10.31 1.95 16.95
CA PRO A 67 9.20 2.07 16.01
C PRO A 67 9.51 3.00 14.84
N ILE A 68 9.04 2.63 13.66
CA ILE A 68 8.95 3.44 12.45
C ILE A 68 7.48 3.43 12.04
N CYS A 69 6.90 4.62 11.91
CA CYS A 69 5.51 4.84 11.55
C CYS A 69 5.42 5.40 10.12
N GLU A 70 4.20 5.40 9.55
CA GLU A 70 3.88 5.81 8.18
C GLU A 70 4.43 4.86 7.11
N SER A 71 3.53 4.30 6.30
CA SER A 71 3.87 3.20 5.39
C SER A 71 4.99 3.52 4.39
N LEU A 72 4.99 4.71 3.78
CA LEU A 72 6.03 5.11 2.83
C LEU A 72 7.39 5.33 3.50
N ILE A 73 7.39 5.86 4.73
CA ILE A 73 8.61 6.02 5.54
C ILE A 73 9.15 4.63 5.94
N ILE A 74 8.27 3.69 6.30
CA ILE A 74 8.63 2.30 6.58
C ILE A 74 9.29 1.65 5.35
N VAL A 75 8.70 1.79 4.16
CA VAL A 75 9.26 1.21 2.92
C VAL A 75 10.64 1.83 2.62
N GLU A 76 10.79 3.15 2.76
CA GLU A 76 12.08 3.81 2.56
C GLU A 76 13.13 3.35 3.58
N TYR A 77 12.75 3.21 4.85
CA TYR A 77 13.62 2.68 5.90
C TYR A 77 14.10 1.26 5.59
N ILE A 78 13.19 0.39 5.13
CA ILE A 78 13.51 -0.97 4.72
C ILE A 78 14.50 -0.96 3.56
N ASP A 79 14.28 -0.11 2.55
CA ASP A 79 15.20 0.03 1.43
C ASP A 79 16.59 0.48 1.94
N MET A 80 16.66 1.55 2.73
CA MET A 80 17.94 2.08 3.25
C MET A 80 18.75 1.07 4.09
N VAL A 81 18.10 0.32 4.97
CA VAL A 81 18.80 -0.58 5.92
C VAL A 81 19.24 -1.87 5.25
N TRP A 82 18.44 -2.42 4.33
CA TRP A 82 18.71 -3.72 3.72
C TRP A 82 19.22 -3.66 2.27
N ASN A 83 19.43 -2.47 1.69
CA ASN A 83 20.10 -2.32 0.39
C ASN A 83 21.59 -2.72 0.39
N ASN A 84 22.26 -2.70 1.55
CA ASN A 84 23.72 -2.90 1.64
C ASN A 84 24.17 -4.32 2.00
N ASN A 85 23.23 -5.24 2.28
CA ASN A 85 23.56 -6.51 2.95
C ASN A 85 23.83 -7.70 2.01
N ASN A 86 24.50 -7.50 0.86
CA ASN A 86 24.96 -8.58 -0.04
C ASN A 86 23.89 -9.53 -0.61
N ASN A 87 22.60 -9.26 -0.40
CA ASN A 87 21.52 -10.19 -0.77
C ASN A 87 21.02 -10.06 -2.22
N ASN A 88 21.66 -9.23 -3.06
CA ASN A 88 21.19 -8.89 -4.42
C ASN A 88 19.72 -8.45 -4.49
N ALA A 89 19.15 -8.00 -3.36
CA ALA A 89 17.75 -7.61 -3.30
C ALA A 89 17.54 -6.33 -4.13
N PRO A 90 16.49 -6.28 -4.98
CA PRO A 90 16.27 -5.15 -5.87
C PRO A 90 16.02 -3.87 -5.07
N MET A 91 16.63 -2.76 -5.49
CA MET A 91 16.41 -1.45 -4.89
C MET A 91 14.99 -0.96 -5.22
N LEU A 92 14.26 -0.48 -4.21
CA LEU A 92 12.93 0.09 -4.41
C LEU A 92 13.02 1.56 -4.83
N LEU A 93 13.99 2.31 -4.29
CA LEU A 93 14.21 3.70 -4.67
C LEU A 93 15.40 3.85 -5.63
N PRO A 94 15.30 4.73 -6.64
CA PRO A 94 16.44 5.09 -7.49
C PRO A 94 17.61 5.68 -6.70
N PHE A 95 18.83 5.53 -7.22
CA PHE A 95 20.01 6.18 -6.64
C PHE A 95 20.06 7.68 -6.95
N ASP A 96 19.77 8.04 -8.20
CA ASP A 96 19.80 9.42 -8.68
C ASP A 96 18.85 10.31 -7.84
N PRO A 97 19.30 11.48 -7.35
CA PRO A 97 18.49 12.34 -6.51
C PRO A 97 17.20 12.84 -7.17
N TYR A 98 17.22 13.11 -8.48
CA TYR A 98 16.06 13.59 -9.21
C TYR A 98 15.03 12.46 -9.36
N ASP A 99 15.47 11.29 -9.81
CA ASP A 99 14.57 10.13 -9.97
C ASP A 99 13.98 9.68 -8.62
N LYS A 100 14.78 9.73 -7.55
CA LYS A 100 14.30 9.47 -6.19
C LYS A 100 13.25 10.48 -5.74
N ALA A 101 13.42 11.77 -6.07
CA ALA A 101 12.42 12.79 -5.79
C ALA A 101 11.13 12.56 -6.59
N GLN A 102 11.23 12.15 -7.86
CA GLN A 102 10.06 11.78 -8.68
C GLN A 102 9.32 10.57 -8.09
N ALA A 103 10.04 9.53 -7.67
CA ALA A 103 9.43 8.36 -7.04
C ALA A 103 8.67 8.74 -5.75
N ARG A 104 9.25 9.61 -4.91
CA ARG A 104 8.58 10.11 -3.70
C ARG A 104 7.35 10.96 -4.02
N PHE A 105 7.43 11.82 -5.03
CA PHE A 105 6.31 12.65 -5.47
C PHE A 105 5.11 11.78 -5.89
N TRP A 106 5.34 10.77 -6.72
CA TRP A 106 4.26 9.90 -7.19
C TRP A 106 3.71 8.98 -6.09
N ALA A 107 4.55 8.53 -5.15
CA ALA A 107 4.07 7.80 -3.98
C ALA A 107 3.20 8.69 -3.06
N ASP A 108 3.57 9.95 -2.84
CA ASP A 108 2.72 10.92 -2.12
C ASP A 108 1.43 11.21 -2.90
N PHE A 109 1.49 11.35 -4.23
CA PHE A 109 0.30 11.50 -5.07
C PHE A 109 -0.70 10.35 -4.86
N VAL A 110 -0.24 9.10 -4.71
CA VAL A 110 -1.11 7.97 -4.38
C VAL A 110 -1.84 8.20 -3.05
N ASP A 111 -1.15 8.67 -2.01
CA ASP A 111 -1.76 8.93 -0.70
C ASP A 111 -2.72 10.13 -0.72
N GLN A 112 -2.34 11.22 -1.40
CA GLN A 112 -3.13 12.45 -1.43
C GLN A 112 -4.31 12.40 -2.39
N LYS A 113 -4.24 11.59 -3.45
CA LYS A 113 -5.24 11.57 -4.52
C LYS A 113 -5.96 10.22 -4.59
N VAL A 114 -5.23 9.14 -4.87
CA VAL A 114 -5.82 7.81 -5.09
C VAL A 114 -6.59 7.37 -3.84
N TYR A 115 -5.94 7.36 -2.67
CA TYR A 115 -6.60 6.98 -1.42
C TYR A 115 -7.72 7.96 -1.01
N HIS A 116 -7.46 9.27 -1.11
CA HIS A 116 -8.45 10.28 -0.75
C HIS A 116 -9.77 10.11 -1.52
N PHE A 117 -9.69 9.93 -2.83
CA PHE A 117 -10.89 9.74 -3.65
C PHE A 117 -11.47 8.34 -3.52
N SER A 118 -10.64 7.29 -3.52
CA SER A 118 -11.14 5.91 -3.46
C SER A 118 -11.88 5.61 -2.16
N ARG A 119 -11.41 6.16 -1.04
CA ARG A 119 -12.10 6.06 0.26
C ARG A 119 -13.52 6.60 0.17
N ARG A 120 -13.70 7.75 -0.48
CA ARG A 120 -15.00 8.43 -0.61
C ARG A 120 -16.00 7.68 -1.47
N ILE A 121 -15.56 6.77 -2.35
CA ILE A 121 -16.46 5.96 -3.18
C ILE A 121 -17.30 5.00 -2.32
N TRP A 122 -16.70 4.40 -1.28
CA TRP A 122 -17.37 3.37 -0.47
C TRP A 122 -17.82 3.87 0.91
N THR A 123 -17.26 4.95 1.44
CA THR A 123 -17.81 5.65 2.62
C THR A 123 -19.08 6.42 2.24
N ASN A 124 -19.93 6.80 3.21
CA ASN A 124 -21.31 7.31 3.09
C ASN A 124 -21.64 8.49 2.15
N SER A 125 -20.80 8.83 1.18
CA SER A 125 -21.15 9.70 0.05
C SER A 125 -22.25 9.06 -0.81
N LYS A 126 -23.31 9.82 -1.08
CA LYS A 126 -24.45 9.42 -1.93
C LYS A 126 -24.63 10.46 -3.03
N GLY A 127 -25.19 10.05 -4.17
CA GLY A 127 -25.48 10.94 -5.30
C GLY A 127 -24.22 11.64 -5.82
N ASP A 128 -24.31 12.95 -5.99
CA ASP A 128 -23.26 13.79 -6.62
C ASP A 128 -21.90 13.67 -5.93
N GLU A 129 -21.84 13.49 -4.61
CA GLU A 129 -20.56 13.35 -3.90
C GLU A 129 -19.81 12.07 -4.28
N GLN A 130 -20.54 10.97 -4.49
CA GLN A 130 -19.96 9.69 -4.87
C GLN A 130 -19.46 9.74 -6.32
N GLU A 131 -20.21 10.38 -7.21
CA GLU A 131 -19.81 10.59 -8.61
C GLU A 131 -18.58 11.51 -8.71
N LEU A 132 -18.49 12.56 -7.89
CA LEU A 132 -17.29 13.40 -7.80
C LEU A 132 -16.06 12.61 -7.29
N ALA A 133 -16.25 11.74 -6.29
CA ALA A 133 -15.19 10.88 -5.78
C ALA A 133 -14.71 9.89 -6.85
N LYS A 134 -15.65 9.25 -7.55
CA LYS A 134 -15.37 8.34 -8.68
C LYS A 134 -14.61 9.04 -9.80
N LYS A 135 -15.04 10.24 -10.20
CA LYS A 135 -14.36 11.04 -11.23
C LYS A 135 -12.93 11.36 -10.81
N GLY A 136 -12.74 11.88 -9.59
CA GLY A 136 -11.41 12.19 -9.07
C GLY A 136 -10.49 10.97 -8.96
N PHE A 137 -11.03 9.81 -8.57
CA PHE A 137 -10.29 8.55 -8.53
C PHE A 137 -9.83 8.10 -9.92
N ILE A 138 -10.75 8.09 -10.90
CA ILE A 138 -10.43 7.72 -12.28
C ILE A 138 -9.41 8.68 -12.89
N GLU A 139 -9.58 10.00 -12.69
CA GLU A 139 -8.60 11.01 -13.16
C GLU A 139 -7.22 10.79 -12.54
N SER A 140 -7.16 10.45 -11.25
CA SER A 140 -5.90 10.15 -10.57
C SER A 140 -5.20 8.92 -11.16
N LEU A 141 -5.96 7.86 -11.46
CA LEU A 141 -5.42 6.66 -12.10
C LEU A 141 -4.98 6.93 -13.55
N LYS A 142 -5.67 7.80 -14.29
CA LYS A 142 -5.24 8.21 -15.64
C LYS A 142 -3.92 8.98 -15.62
N GLN A 143 -3.71 9.86 -14.64
CA GLN A 143 -2.43 10.56 -14.46
C GLN A 143 -1.29 9.58 -14.13
N LEU A 144 -1.58 8.56 -13.31
CA LEU A 144 -0.63 7.48 -13.06
C LEU A 144 -0.39 6.63 -14.32
N GLU A 145 -1.41 6.39 -15.13
CA GLU A 145 -1.28 5.65 -16.38
C GLU A 145 -0.39 6.39 -17.40
N GLU A 146 -0.55 7.71 -17.52
CA GLU A 146 0.33 8.57 -18.31
C GLU A 146 1.77 8.54 -17.77
N PHE A 147 1.94 8.63 -16.45
CA PHE A 147 3.25 8.55 -15.83
C PHE A 147 3.92 7.18 -16.03
N LEU A 148 3.15 6.09 -15.97
CA LEU A 148 3.63 4.74 -16.28
C LEU A 148 4.09 4.66 -17.74
N GLY A 149 3.31 5.19 -18.68
CA GLY A 149 3.58 5.09 -20.11
C GLY A 149 3.76 3.62 -20.53
N ASP A 150 4.79 3.34 -21.33
CA ASP A 150 5.09 1.99 -21.83
C ASP A 150 5.94 1.15 -20.86
N LYS A 151 6.30 1.68 -19.69
CA LYS A 151 7.18 0.99 -18.73
C LYS A 151 6.46 -0.24 -18.13
N PRO A 152 7.18 -1.35 -17.88
CA PRO A 152 6.56 -2.50 -17.22
C PRO A 152 6.14 -2.19 -15.78
N TYR A 153 6.90 -1.31 -15.09
CA TYR A 153 6.70 -0.86 -13.72
C TYR A 153 6.89 0.67 -13.62
N PHE A 154 6.40 1.27 -12.53
CA PHE A 154 6.66 2.68 -12.24
C PHE A 154 8.14 2.94 -11.92
N GLY A 155 8.85 1.94 -11.39
CA GLY A 155 10.31 1.94 -11.25
C GLY A 155 11.11 1.77 -12.55
N GLY A 156 10.46 1.76 -13.73
CA GLY A 156 11.12 1.49 -15.00
C GLY A 156 11.07 0.01 -15.35
N GLU A 157 12.23 -0.57 -15.66
CA GLU A 157 12.37 -2.01 -15.94
C GLU A 157 12.21 -2.87 -14.69
N GLN A 158 12.31 -2.28 -13.50
CA GLN A 158 12.25 -2.96 -12.22
C GLN A 158 11.08 -2.45 -11.37
N PHE A 159 10.52 -3.35 -10.56
CA PHE A 159 9.49 -3.02 -9.57
C PHE A 159 10.09 -2.11 -8.49
N GLY A 160 9.47 -0.97 -8.23
CA GLY A 160 10.02 0.07 -7.36
C GLY A 160 9.04 0.68 -6.37
N PHE A 161 9.45 1.81 -5.79
CA PHE A 161 8.77 2.47 -4.67
C PHE A 161 7.33 2.88 -4.97
N VAL A 162 7.08 3.44 -6.15
CA VAL A 162 5.73 3.83 -6.58
C VAL A 162 4.86 2.60 -6.83
N ASP A 163 5.46 1.50 -7.33
CA ASP A 163 4.73 0.25 -7.50
C ASP A 163 4.28 -0.30 -6.14
N VAL A 164 5.19 -0.32 -5.15
CA VAL A 164 4.86 -0.68 -3.75
C VAL A 164 3.78 0.23 -3.20
N ALA A 165 3.82 1.54 -3.48
CA ALA A 165 2.84 2.49 -2.99
C ALA A 165 1.43 2.23 -3.54
N LEU A 166 1.31 1.88 -4.82
CA LEU A 166 0.02 1.75 -5.51
C LEU A 166 -0.53 0.31 -5.51
N ILE A 167 0.29 -0.73 -5.63
CA ILE A 167 -0.21 -2.09 -5.89
C ILE A 167 -1.16 -2.60 -4.79
N PRO A 168 -1.00 -2.25 -3.50
CA PRO A 168 -1.96 -2.66 -2.48
C PRO A 168 -3.38 -2.13 -2.68
N PHE A 169 -3.60 -1.10 -3.49
CA PHE A 169 -4.95 -0.62 -3.81
C PHE A 169 -5.68 -1.57 -4.76
N TYR A 170 -4.96 -2.44 -5.48
CA TYR A 170 -5.54 -3.35 -6.45
C TYR A 170 -6.54 -4.33 -5.81
N CYS A 171 -6.27 -4.87 -4.61
CA CYS A 171 -7.24 -5.71 -3.92
C CYS A 171 -8.52 -4.96 -3.51
N TRP A 172 -8.49 -3.63 -3.46
CA TRP A 172 -9.67 -2.80 -3.20
C TRP A 172 -10.43 -2.39 -4.47
N PHE A 173 -9.89 -2.63 -5.66
CA PHE A 173 -10.52 -2.20 -6.91
C PHE A 173 -11.91 -2.81 -7.09
N TYR A 174 -12.06 -4.11 -6.76
CA TYR A 174 -13.37 -4.76 -6.79
C TYR A 174 -14.39 -4.04 -5.91
N THR A 175 -14.01 -3.69 -4.68
CA THR A 175 -14.84 -2.91 -3.76
C THR A 175 -15.26 -1.57 -4.37
N TYR A 176 -14.32 -0.83 -4.96
CA TYR A 176 -14.62 0.47 -5.57
C TYR A 176 -15.56 0.34 -6.78
N GLU A 177 -15.35 -0.67 -7.64
CA GLU A 177 -16.23 -0.95 -8.77
C GLU A 177 -17.66 -1.26 -8.33
N MET A 178 -17.83 -2.09 -7.29
CA MET A 178 -19.14 -2.48 -6.78
C MET A 178 -19.88 -1.30 -6.14
N PHE A 179 -19.20 -0.48 -5.34
CA PHE A 179 -19.85 0.67 -4.70
C PHE A 179 -20.04 1.86 -5.64
N GLY A 180 -19.13 2.10 -6.59
CA GLY A 180 -19.18 3.22 -7.53
C GLY A 180 -19.87 2.90 -8.87
N ASN A 181 -20.34 1.67 -9.05
CA ASN A 181 -20.99 1.16 -10.25
C ASN A 181 -20.23 1.51 -11.55
N PHE A 182 -18.99 1.02 -11.65
CA PHE A 182 -18.13 1.23 -12.82
C PHE A 182 -17.13 0.09 -13.00
N LYS A 183 -16.42 0.10 -14.14
CA LYS A 183 -15.36 -0.86 -14.46
C LYS A 183 -14.07 -0.13 -14.74
N LEU A 184 -13.05 -0.37 -13.92
CA LEU A 184 -11.77 0.32 -13.99
C LEU A 184 -11.04 0.04 -15.30
N GLU A 185 -11.11 -1.19 -15.79
CA GLU A 185 -10.49 -1.60 -17.06
C GLU A 185 -10.97 -0.77 -18.26
N THR A 186 -12.22 -0.29 -18.23
CA THR A 186 -12.76 0.59 -19.28
C THR A 186 -12.07 1.97 -19.30
N PHE A 187 -11.54 2.43 -18.17
CA PHE A 187 -10.96 3.77 -18.04
C PHE A 187 -9.44 3.77 -17.97
N CYS A 188 -8.84 2.75 -17.36
CA CYS A 188 -7.40 2.65 -17.06
C CYS A 188 -6.88 1.22 -17.36
N PRO A 189 -6.93 0.75 -18.61
CA PRO A 189 -6.55 -0.61 -18.96
C PRO A 189 -5.07 -0.90 -18.70
N ASN A 190 -4.18 0.09 -18.85
CA ASN A 190 -2.75 -0.14 -18.61
C ASN A 190 -2.44 -0.27 -17.11
N ILE A 191 -3.18 0.41 -16.24
CA ILE A 191 -3.12 0.16 -14.79
C ILE A 191 -3.53 -1.27 -14.46
N ILE A 192 -4.60 -1.82 -15.07
CA ILE A 192 -4.99 -3.21 -14.84
C ILE A 192 -3.91 -4.19 -15.36
N SER A 193 -3.36 -3.93 -16.54
CA SER A 193 -2.25 -4.71 -17.10
C SER A 193 -1.01 -4.68 -16.22
N TRP A 194 -0.65 -3.51 -15.67
CA TRP A 194 0.43 -3.33 -14.71
C TRP A 194 0.17 -4.12 -13.42
N ALA A 195 -1.03 -4.03 -12.85
CA ALA A 195 -1.36 -4.76 -11.62
C ALA A 195 -1.25 -6.28 -11.83
N ASN A 196 -1.72 -6.78 -12.97
CA ASN A 196 -1.58 -8.19 -13.35
C ASN A 196 -0.10 -8.62 -13.48
N ARG A 197 0.79 -7.74 -13.94
CA ARG A 197 2.25 -7.99 -13.92
C ARG A 197 2.80 -8.03 -12.50
N CYS A 198 2.41 -7.09 -11.65
CA CYS A 198 2.83 -7.04 -10.25
C CYS A 198 2.37 -8.29 -9.46
N MET A 199 1.16 -8.80 -9.72
CA MET A 199 0.64 -10.03 -9.10
C MET A 199 1.45 -11.30 -9.42
N LYS A 200 2.31 -11.28 -10.45
CA LYS A 200 3.25 -12.39 -10.72
C LYS A 200 4.43 -12.42 -9.75
N ARG A 201 4.65 -11.35 -8.97
CA ARG A 201 5.70 -11.29 -7.95
C ARG A 201 5.20 -11.97 -6.68
N LYS A 202 6.01 -12.88 -6.14
CA LYS A 202 5.68 -13.60 -4.90
C LYS A 202 5.40 -12.65 -3.74
N SER A 203 6.22 -11.62 -3.56
CA SER A 203 6.06 -10.56 -2.54
C SER A 203 4.69 -9.90 -2.55
N VAL A 204 4.12 -9.70 -3.74
CA VAL A 204 2.79 -9.10 -3.94
C VAL A 204 1.70 -10.14 -3.74
N SER A 205 1.81 -11.30 -4.41
CA SER A 205 0.73 -12.30 -4.43
C SER A 205 0.43 -12.92 -3.07
N ILE A 206 1.44 -13.05 -2.19
CA ILE A 206 1.23 -13.57 -0.82
C ILE A 206 0.77 -12.49 0.16
N THR A 207 0.89 -11.22 -0.22
CA THR A 207 0.60 -10.08 0.66
C THR A 207 -0.80 -9.54 0.47
N LEU A 208 -1.25 -9.40 -0.79
CA LEU A 208 -2.55 -8.83 -1.11
C LEU A 208 -3.67 -9.81 -0.71
N ALA A 209 -4.71 -9.27 -0.06
CA ALA A 209 -5.94 -9.99 0.22
C ALA A 209 -6.75 -10.25 -1.06
N ASP A 210 -7.67 -11.21 -1.01
CA ASP A 210 -8.65 -11.40 -2.08
C ASP A 210 -9.61 -10.20 -2.14
N GLY A 211 -9.90 -9.72 -3.35
CA GLY A 211 -10.72 -8.53 -3.52
C GLY A 211 -12.18 -8.69 -3.09
N LYS A 212 -12.73 -9.91 -3.12
CA LYS A 212 -14.09 -10.19 -2.63
C LYS A 212 -14.12 -10.21 -1.11
N GLU A 213 -13.09 -10.78 -0.47
CA GLU A 213 -12.96 -10.74 1.00
C GLU A 213 -12.88 -9.30 1.52
N VAL A 214 -12.14 -8.43 0.82
CA VAL A 214 -12.11 -6.99 1.13
C VAL A 214 -13.50 -6.37 1.02
N TYR A 215 -14.24 -6.67 -0.05
CA TYR A 215 -15.59 -6.16 -0.26
C TYR A 215 -16.57 -6.65 0.82
N GLU A 216 -16.53 -7.92 1.18
CA GLU A 216 -17.34 -8.52 2.25
C GLU A 216 -17.03 -7.86 3.60
N SER A 217 -15.75 -7.65 3.92
CA SER A 217 -15.33 -6.93 5.13
C SER A 217 -15.88 -5.49 5.16
N VAL A 218 -15.89 -4.80 4.02
CA VAL A 218 -16.48 -3.46 3.92
C VAL A 218 -17.99 -3.47 4.09
N LEU A 219 -18.70 -4.47 3.56
CA LEU A 219 -20.14 -4.63 3.81
C LEU A 219 -20.44 -4.82 5.29
N ASP A 220 -19.70 -5.71 5.96
CA ASP A 220 -19.83 -5.95 7.40
C ASP A 220 -19.58 -4.68 8.21
N TYR A 221 -18.55 -3.91 7.85
CA TYR A 221 -18.26 -2.62 8.47
C TYR A 221 -19.42 -1.64 8.27
N LYS A 222 -19.98 -1.53 7.06
CA LYS A 222 -21.09 -0.62 6.77
C LYS A 222 -22.34 -1.00 7.57
N ASN A 223 -22.67 -2.29 7.63
CA ASN A 223 -23.81 -2.79 8.39
C ASN A 223 -23.67 -2.50 9.89
N LYS A 224 -22.45 -2.57 10.44
CA LYS A 224 -22.20 -2.35 11.88
C LYS A 224 -22.13 -0.88 12.28
N PHE A 225 -21.63 0.00 11.41
CA PHE A 225 -21.22 1.35 11.81
C PHE A 225 -21.78 2.50 10.95
N LEU A 226 -22.35 2.21 9.79
CA LEU A 226 -22.70 3.24 8.79
C LEU A 226 -24.13 3.16 8.26
N MET A 227 -24.88 2.11 8.60
CA MET A 227 -26.32 2.03 8.34
C MET A 227 -27.10 2.52 9.56
N ASP A 228 -27.66 3.73 9.44
CA ASP A 228 -28.82 4.19 10.21
C ASP A 228 -30.12 3.79 9.47
#